data_AF-A0A7V2JJB5-F1
#
_entry.id   AF-A0A7V2JJB5-F1
#
_cell.length_a   1.000
_cell.length_b   1.000
_cell.length_c   1.000
_cell.angle_alpha   90.00
_cell.angle_beta   90.00
_cell.angle_gamma   90.00
#
_symmetry.space_group_name_H-M   'P 1'
#
loop_
_entity.id
_entity.type
_entity.pdbx_description
1 polymer ?
#
loop_
_entity_poly.entity_id
_entity_poly.type
_entity_poly.pdbx_seq_one_letter_code
_entity_poly.pdbx_strand_id
1 'polypeptide(L)'
;MTYIEDLMAKALRKKELSSKAQALIGRYHVDFLVEKNGAQVVVECDGKAYHSSAEAKEKDKERDSYLRAQGYPVLRFTGGEINSRVGRCVEQIEQALDESQVEKSQGFLMDDKLDDSQQKAVFTKPGQVCVLAPAGSGKTLVLTNRGIHLVNEGFHEYRVLAMAFNSEARKDMQKRLRKMGFSDVKRQVHTFNSYGANLLADRYALTGRGFDAYADKEYSKKLFAVVEKHCGELRRKRGASQPLKEAIENTKRELVSPGRFLEPVCRGLIKGKWPKEDNPIWSEIFEDFLQWQKGSDHLTFADQVYLAVRELAEDPILRRKTQMSLDALLIDEFQDLDAAQSMLIEILALGHGNLFVVGDDDQMIYGWRGADIERLRRFLKDPHTRKVTLSTNYRSSQLVVRHAGFLISHNTQREEKKI
;
A
#
# COMPACT_ATOMS: atom_id res chain seq x y z
N MET A 1 29.04 -24.60 -16.84
CA MET A 1 29.09 -23.47 -17.78
C MET A 1 29.03 -23.98 -19.20
N THR A 2 28.15 -23.40 -20.02
CA THR A 2 28.07 -23.72 -21.46
C THR A 2 29.17 -23.00 -22.27
N TYR A 3 29.34 -23.35 -23.55
CA TYR A 3 30.29 -22.69 -24.45
C TYR A 3 30.03 -21.18 -24.58
N ILE A 4 28.75 -20.78 -24.67
CA ILE A 4 28.38 -19.37 -24.78
C ILE A 4 28.62 -18.60 -23.49
N GLU A 5 28.42 -19.23 -22.33
CA GLU A 5 28.79 -18.65 -21.03
C GLU A 5 30.31 -18.50 -20.90
N ASP A 6 31.12 -19.45 -21.38
CA ASP A 6 32.58 -19.31 -21.37
C ASP A 6 33.06 -18.16 -22.27
N LEU A 7 32.45 -17.98 -23.44
CA LEU A 7 32.70 -16.83 -24.31
C LEU A 7 32.35 -15.51 -23.62
N MET A 8 31.19 -15.43 -22.96
CA MET A 8 30.78 -14.25 -22.20
C MET A 8 31.75 -13.98 -21.04
N ALA A 9 32.10 -14.99 -20.24
CA ALA A 9 33.03 -14.86 -19.12
C ALA A 9 34.42 -14.36 -19.56
N LYS A 10 34.93 -14.85 -20.69
CA LYS A 10 36.18 -14.36 -21.28
C LYS A 10 36.07 -12.91 -21.74
N ALA A 11 34.96 -12.52 -22.34
CA ALA A 11 34.74 -11.15 -22.80
C ALA A 11 34.61 -10.15 -21.64
N LEU A 12 33.86 -10.51 -20.58
CA LEU A 12 33.75 -9.73 -19.35
C LEU A 12 35.11 -9.53 -18.68
N ARG A 13 35.92 -10.59 -18.56
CA ARG A 13 37.30 -10.50 -18.02
C ARG A 13 38.20 -9.59 -18.85
N LYS A 14 38.09 -9.62 -20.18
CA LYS A 14 38.87 -8.74 -21.07
C LYS A 14 38.54 -7.25 -20.88
N LYS A 15 37.33 -6.95 -20.40
CA LYS A 15 36.85 -5.60 -20.07
C LYS A 15 37.00 -5.24 -18.59
N GLU A 16 37.71 -6.08 -17.81
CA GLU A 16 37.95 -5.86 -16.38
C GLU A 16 36.67 -5.74 -15.54
N LEU A 17 35.55 -6.30 -16.02
CA LEU A 17 34.29 -6.34 -15.27
C LEU A 17 34.31 -7.51 -14.28
N SER A 18 34.03 -7.20 -13.01
CA SER A 18 33.85 -8.23 -11.99
C SER A 18 32.59 -9.03 -12.31
N SER A 19 32.65 -10.35 -12.28
CA SER A 19 31.47 -11.20 -12.54
C SER A 19 31.49 -12.48 -11.71
N LYS A 20 30.31 -12.86 -11.22
CA LYS A 20 30.07 -14.10 -10.49
C LYS A 20 29.12 -14.98 -11.31
N ALA A 21 29.64 -16.11 -11.78
CA ALA A 21 28.85 -17.09 -12.52
C ALA A 21 27.91 -17.87 -11.58
N GLN A 22 26.74 -18.27 -12.08
CA GLN A 22 25.74 -19.09 -11.36
C GLN A 22 25.34 -18.49 -9.99
N ALA A 23 25.27 -17.16 -9.92
CA ALA A 23 24.96 -16.44 -8.70
C ALA A 23 23.50 -16.72 -8.26
N LEU A 24 23.30 -16.98 -6.97
CA LEU A 24 21.97 -17.15 -6.39
C LEU A 24 21.40 -15.79 -5.97
N ILE A 25 20.27 -15.40 -6.57
CA ILE A 25 19.51 -14.20 -6.21
C ILE A 25 18.09 -14.64 -5.85
N GLY A 26 17.79 -14.61 -4.55
CA GLY A 26 16.55 -15.15 -4.03
C GLY A 26 16.43 -16.65 -4.32
N ARG A 27 15.44 -17.02 -5.14
CA ARG A 27 15.19 -18.42 -5.56
C ARG A 27 15.75 -18.78 -6.93
N TYR A 28 16.42 -17.86 -7.62
CA TYR A 28 16.89 -18.07 -8.99
C TYR A 28 18.42 -18.07 -9.06
N HIS A 29 18.97 -19.04 -9.81
CA HIS A 29 20.37 -19.03 -10.23
C HIS A 29 20.49 -18.30 -11.57
N VAL A 30 21.18 -17.16 -11.56
CA VAL A 30 21.46 -16.36 -12.75
C VAL A 30 22.80 -16.74 -13.36
N ASP A 31 22.91 -16.67 -14.69
CA ASP A 31 24.13 -17.11 -15.37
C ASP A 31 25.33 -16.27 -14.94
N PHE A 32 25.18 -14.94 -14.95
CA PHE A 32 26.17 -14.02 -14.41
C PHE A 32 25.52 -12.89 -13.61
N LEU A 33 26.07 -12.62 -12.44
CA LEU A 33 25.94 -11.32 -11.77
C LEU A 33 27.20 -10.51 -12.05
N VAL A 34 27.08 -9.43 -12.82
CA VAL A 34 28.20 -8.58 -13.23
C VAL A 34 28.18 -7.30 -12.40
N GLU A 35 29.35 -6.84 -11.97
CA GLU A 35 29.51 -5.69 -11.10
C GLU A 35 30.60 -4.73 -11.59
N LYS A 36 30.32 -3.43 -11.47
CA LYS A 36 31.27 -2.33 -11.68
C LYS A 36 30.93 -1.21 -10.71
N ASN A 37 31.91 -0.74 -9.93
CA ASN A 37 31.79 0.31 -8.90
C ASN A 37 30.48 0.25 -8.07
N GLY A 38 30.08 -0.92 -7.57
CA GLY A 38 28.88 -1.09 -6.73
C GLY A 38 27.53 -1.07 -7.46
N ALA A 39 27.50 -0.93 -8.79
CA ALA A 39 26.34 -1.26 -9.61
C ALA A 39 26.41 -2.73 -10.03
N GLN A 40 25.26 -3.40 -10.04
CA GLN A 40 25.15 -4.82 -10.36
C GLN A 40 24.08 -5.04 -11.42
N VAL A 41 24.37 -5.89 -12.41
CA VAL A 41 23.44 -6.27 -13.48
C VAL A 41 23.41 -7.80 -13.61
N VAL A 42 22.22 -8.35 -13.81
CA VAL A 42 22.03 -9.76 -14.12
C VAL A 42 22.12 -9.96 -15.63
N VAL A 43 22.90 -10.95 -16.03
CA VAL A 43 23.09 -11.33 -17.44
C VAL A 43 22.73 -12.81 -17.61
N GLU A 44 21.76 -13.10 -18.48
CA GLU A 44 21.37 -14.46 -18.88
C GLU A 44 21.88 -14.75 -20.31
N CYS A 45 22.48 -15.93 -20.50
CA CYS A 45 23.06 -16.40 -21.75
C CYS A 45 22.19 -17.53 -22.33
N ASP A 46 21.16 -17.15 -23.08
CA ASP A 46 20.16 -18.08 -23.58
C ASP A 46 20.70 -18.87 -24.80
N GLY A 47 20.83 -20.20 -24.66
CA GLY A 47 21.30 -21.08 -25.73
C GLY A 47 20.38 -21.15 -26.96
N LYS A 48 20.87 -21.64 -28.10
CA LYS A 48 20.13 -21.82 -29.39
C LYS A 48 18.86 -22.68 -29.31
N ALA A 49 18.52 -23.22 -28.14
CA ALA A 49 17.30 -23.98 -27.86
C ALA A 49 16.26 -23.21 -27.01
N TYR A 50 16.36 -21.87 -26.90
CA TYR A 50 15.45 -21.09 -26.06
C TYR A 50 14.05 -20.86 -26.70
N HIS A 51 13.14 -21.74 -26.27
CA HIS A 51 11.76 -21.48 -25.83
C HIS A 51 10.80 -20.71 -26.75
N SER A 52 10.29 -21.41 -27.77
CA SER A 52 9.13 -21.00 -28.57
C SER A 52 7.77 -21.30 -27.91
N SER A 53 7.71 -21.88 -26.71
CA SER A 53 6.44 -22.14 -25.99
C SER A 53 6.02 -20.94 -25.14
N ALA A 54 4.71 -20.67 -25.10
CA ALA A 54 4.14 -19.56 -24.33
C ALA A 54 4.42 -19.67 -22.82
N GLU A 55 4.45 -20.90 -22.29
CA GLU A 55 4.68 -21.16 -20.86
C GLU A 55 6.09 -20.80 -20.40
N ALA A 56 7.10 -21.03 -21.24
CA ALA A 56 8.48 -20.69 -20.91
C ALA A 56 8.72 -19.17 -20.93
N LYS A 57 8.09 -18.45 -21.87
CA LYS A 57 8.11 -16.99 -21.91
C LYS A 57 7.48 -16.36 -20.68
N GLU A 58 6.40 -16.95 -20.15
CA GLU A 58 5.76 -16.44 -18.94
C GLU A 58 6.64 -16.67 -17.69
N LYS A 59 7.30 -17.82 -17.58
CA LYS A 59 8.28 -18.10 -16.50
C LYS A 59 9.48 -17.16 -16.55
N ASP A 60 10.02 -16.89 -17.73
CA ASP A 60 11.12 -15.91 -17.90
C ASP A 60 10.68 -14.50 -17.53
N LYS A 61 9.45 -14.11 -17.89
CA LYS A 61 8.88 -12.82 -17.50
C LYS A 61 8.70 -12.70 -15.99
N GLU A 62 8.18 -13.73 -15.32
CA GLU A 62 8.05 -13.77 -13.85
C GLU A 62 9.44 -13.66 -13.17
N ARG A 63 10.42 -14.39 -13.70
CA ARG A 63 11.81 -14.37 -13.22
C ARG A 63 12.43 -12.99 -13.37
N ASP A 64 12.35 -12.40 -14.56
CA ASP A 64 12.88 -11.07 -14.84
C ASP A 64 12.20 -10.01 -13.97
N SER A 65 10.88 -10.09 -13.83
CA SER A 65 10.11 -9.21 -12.94
C SER A 65 10.55 -9.35 -11.48
N TYR A 66 10.84 -10.56 -11.01
CA TYR A 66 11.38 -10.78 -9.67
C TYR A 66 12.76 -10.16 -9.50
N LEU A 67 13.70 -10.43 -10.41
CA LEU A 67 15.07 -9.92 -10.34
C LEU A 67 15.13 -8.39 -10.43
N ARG A 68 14.34 -7.78 -11.33
CA ARG A 68 14.16 -6.32 -11.39
C ARG A 68 13.54 -5.77 -10.10
N ALA A 69 12.58 -6.48 -9.50
CA ALA A 69 12.02 -6.10 -8.21
C ALA A 69 13.01 -6.24 -7.04
N GLN A 70 14.12 -6.96 -7.21
CA GLN A 70 15.24 -7.02 -6.27
C GLN A 70 16.32 -5.96 -6.55
N GLY A 71 16.10 -5.06 -7.53
CA GLY A 71 17.01 -3.98 -7.87
C GLY A 71 18.10 -4.35 -8.88
N TYR A 72 17.95 -5.48 -9.58
CA TYR A 72 18.89 -5.90 -10.62
C TYR A 72 18.28 -5.67 -12.01
N PRO A 73 18.86 -4.79 -12.85
CA PRO A 73 18.56 -4.82 -14.27
C PRO A 73 18.90 -6.20 -14.84
N VAL A 74 18.08 -6.68 -15.77
CA VAL A 74 18.23 -8.01 -16.37
C VAL A 74 18.43 -7.84 -17.87
N LEU A 75 19.59 -8.29 -18.36
CA LEU A 75 19.94 -8.37 -19.77
C LEU A 75 19.97 -9.84 -20.21
N ARG A 76 19.36 -10.13 -21.36
CA ARG A 76 19.35 -11.47 -21.96
C ARG A 76 20.01 -11.43 -23.32
N PHE A 77 20.92 -12.36 -23.56
CA PHE A 77 21.62 -12.50 -24.83
C PHE A 77 21.43 -13.89 -25.39
N THR A 78 21.01 -13.96 -26.64
CA THR A 78 20.94 -15.24 -27.34
C THR A 78 22.33 -15.75 -27.68
N GLY A 79 22.49 -17.07 -27.79
CA GLY A 79 23.75 -17.66 -28.24
C GLY A 79 24.17 -17.18 -29.64
N GLY A 80 23.22 -16.76 -30.49
CA GLY A 80 23.54 -16.13 -31.78
C GLY A 80 24.21 -14.76 -31.63
N GLU A 81 23.73 -13.93 -30.72
CA GLU A 81 24.30 -12.61 -30.43
C GLU A 81 25.68 -12.74 -29.79
N ILE A 82 25.83 -13.63 -28.80
CA ILE A 82 27.12 -13.88 -28.14
C ILE A 82 28.16 -14.38 -29.15
N ASN A 83 27.82 -15.37 -29.98
CA ASN A 83 28.77 -15.93 -30.94
C ASN A 83 29.20 -14.93 -32.03
N SER A 84 28.29 -14.06 -32.47
CA SER A 84 28.56 -13.14 -33.57
C SER A 84 29.16 -11.81 -33.12
N ARG A 85 28.79 -11.32 -31.93
CA ARG A 85 29.11 -9.96 -31.48
C ARG A 85 29.24 -9.85 -29.94
N VAL A 86 29.96 -10.77 -29.30
CA VAL A 86 30.16 -10.72 -27.82
C VAL A 86 30.65 -9.36 -27.31
N GLY A 87 31.48 -8.64 -28.07
CA GLY A 87 31.93 -7.30 -27.70
C GLY A 87 30.78 -6.31 -27.52
N ARG A 88 29.77 -6.35 -28.40
CA ARG A 88 28.57 -5.50 -28.30
C ARG A 88 27.69 -5.88 -27.12
N CYS A 89 27.60 -7.18 -26.80
CA CYS A 89 26.91 -7.63 -25.60
C CYS A 89 27.57 -7.05 -24.35
N VAL A 90 28.91 -7.08 -24.28
CA VAL A 90 29.63 -6.47 -23.15
C VAL A 90 29.48 -4.96 -23.11
N GLU A 91 29.45 -4.25 -24.24
CA GLU A 91 29.14 -2.81 -24.27
C GLU A 91 27.75 -2.51 -23.71
N GLN A 92 26.74 -3.33 -23.99
CA GLN A 92 25.40 -3.18 -23.41
C GLN A 92 25.38 -3.45 -21.90
N ILE A 93 26.18 -4.41 -21.43
CA ILE A 93 26.37 -4.67 -20.00
C ILE A 93 27.05 -3.48 -19.32
N GLU A 94 28.10 -2.92 -19.92
CA GLU A 94 28.77 -1.69 -19.44
C GLU A 94 27.79 -0.51 -19.39
N GLN A 95 27.01 -0.31 -20.45
CA GLN A 95 26.00 0.74 -20.50
C GLN A 95 24.96 0.58 -19.39
N ALA A 96 24.42 -0.62 -19.17
CA ALA A 96 23.44 -0.86 -18.10
C ALA A 96 24.04 -0.64 -16.70
N LEU A 97 25.32 -0.98 -16.51
CA LEU A 97 26.05 -0.70 -15.26
C LEU A 97 26.27 0.79 -15.06
N ASP A 98 26.66 1.51 -16.11
CA ASP A 98 26.88 2.96 -16.07
C ASP A 98 25.55 3.72 -15.88
N GLU A 99 24.44 3.30 -16.52
CA GLU A 99 23.09 3.82 -16.28
C GLU A 99 22.65 3.57 -14.84
N SER A 100 22.88 2.37 -14.31
CA SER A 100 22.59 2.05 -12.90
C SER A 100 23.45 2.87 -11.92
N GLN A 101 24.69 3.23 -12.30
CA GLN A 101 25.51 4.15 -11.53
C GLN A 101 25.00 5.59 -11.63
N VAL A 102 24.56 6.05 -12.80
CA VAL A 102 23.98 7.39 -13.00
C VAL A 102 22.67 7.53 -12.21
N GLU A 103 21.81 6.52 -12.20
CA GLU A 103 20.59 6.52 -11.36
C GLU A 103 20.93 6.55 -9.87
N LYS A 104 21.94 5.79 -9.41
CA LYS A 104 22.40 5.85 -8.02
C LYS A 104 23.11 7.17 -7.66
N SER A 105 23.80 7.81 -8.62
CA SER A 105 24.58 9.03 -8.42
C SER A 105 23.80 10.33 -8.65
N GLN A 106 22.65 10.29 -9.34
CA GLN A 106 21.70 11.39 -9.38
C GLN A 106 20.85 11.52 -8.11
N GLY A 107 20.92 10.55 -7.19
CA GLY A 107 20.41 10.62 -5.82
C GLY A 107 18.89 10.71 -5.74
N PHE A 108 18.28 9.99 -4.80
CA PHE A 108 16.93 10.38 -4.40
C PHE A 108 17.02 11.74 -3.71
N LEU A 109 16.54 12.77 -4.38
CA LEU A 109 16.69 14.16 -3.96
C LEU A 109 15.73 14.43 -2.81
N MET A 110 16.28 14.57 -1.61
CA MET A 110 15.54 15.17 -0.50
C MET A 110 15.34 16.66 -0.76
N ASP A 111 14.21 17.18 -0.26
CA ASP A 111 14.04 18.62 -0.16
C ASP A 111 14.98 19.12 0.94
N ASP A 112 15.84 20.07 0.62
CA ASP A 112 16.85 20.62 1.52
C ASP A 112 16.30 21.73 2.44
N LYS A 113 15.07 22.20 2.21
CA LYS A 113 14.43 23.29 2.96
C LYS A 113 13.49 22.80 4.06
N LEU A 114 13.93 21.80 4.83
CA LEU A 114 13.20 21.33 6.01
C LEU A 114 13.61 22.15 7.24
N ASP A 115 12.65 22.62 8.04
CA ASP A 115 12.96 23.17 9.37
C ASP A 115 13.37 22.07 10.36
N ASP A 116 13.86 22.48 11.54
CA ASP A 116 14.33 21.56 12.57
C ASP A 116 13.27 20.53 13.00
N SER A 117 11.99 20.92 13.04
CA SER A 117 10.89 20.04 13.44
C SER A 117 10.59 18.99 12.36
N GLN A 118 10.64 19.39 11.10
CA GLN A 118 10.47 18.54 9.92
C GLN A 118 11.68 17.61 9.76
N GLN A 119 12.90 18.11 9.90
CA GLN A 119 14.13 17.30 9.89
C GLN A 119 14.08 16.24 10.99
N LYS A 120 13.71 16.64 12.22
CA LYS A 120 13.54 15.70 13.33
C LYS A 120 12.54 14.60 12.98
N ALA A 121 11.40 14.93 12.37
CA ALA A 121 10.42 13.94 11.93
C ALA A 121 11.01 13.01 10.86
N VAL A 122 11.60 13.56 9.80
CA VAL A 122 12.14 12.81 8.66
C VAL A 122 13.29 11.88 9.06
N PHE A 123 14.21 12.31 9.91
CA PHE A 123 15.40 11.56 10.31
C PHE A 123 15.24 10.74 11.59
N THR A 124 14.04 10.71 12.18
CA THR A 124 13.77 9.83 13.33
C THR A 124 14.07 8.37 12.93
N LYS A 125 14.75 7.59 13.79
CA LYS A 125 15.09 6.19 13.47
C LYS A 125 13.86 5.37 13.00
N PRO A 126 14.02 4.31 12.21
CA PRO A 126 12.91 3.39 11.92
C PRO A 126 12.23 2.86 13.20
N GLY A 127 10.98 2.44 13.06
CA GLY A 127 10.06 2.05 14.15
C GLY A 127 8.72 2.79 14.08
N GLN A 128 7.98 2.75 15.17
CA GLN A 128 6.68 3.43 15.31
C GLN A 128 6.87 4.92 15.58
N VAL A 129 6.43 5.77 14.66
CA VAL A 129 6.60 7.23 14.73
C VAL A 129 5.28 7.91 14.43
N CYS A 130 4.87 8.82 15.32
CA CYS A 130 3.70 9.67 15.13
C CYS A 130 4.14 11.12 14.99
N VAL A 131 3.85 11.73 13.85
CA VAL A 131 4.06 13.15 13.62
C VAL A 131 2.73 13.89 13.79
N LEU A 132 2.62 14.65 14.88
CA LEU A 132 1.56 15.64 15.02
C LEU A 132 1.89 16.84 14.14
N ALA A 133 1.10 17.02 13.09
CA ALA A 133 1.39 18.00 12.06
C ALA A 133 0.20 18.95 11.88
N PRO A 134 0.22 20.13 12.51
CA PRO A 134 -0.85 21.10 12.37
C PRO A 134 -1.12 21.55 10.94
N ALA A 135 -2.27 22.17 10.70
CA ALA A 135 -2.63 22.66 9.37
C ALA A 135 -1.52 23.56 8.80
N GLY A 136 -1.10 23.29 7.56
CA GLY A 136 -0.08 24.08 6.88
C GLY A 136 1.37 23.86 7.34
N SER A 137 1.65 22.85 8.17
CA SER A 137 3.01 22.57 8.68
C SER A 137 3.89 21.69 7.78
N GLY A 138 3.36 21.25 6.63
CA GLY A 138 4.12 20.45 5.66
C GLY A 138 3.99 18.93 5.83
N LYS A 139 2.82 18.41 6.23
CA LYS A 139 2.54 16.96 6.37
C LYS A 139 3.10 16.12 5.21
N THR A 140 2.66 16.46 4.00
CA THR A 140 3.05 15.76 2.77
C THR A 140 4.54 15.90 2.48
N LEU A 141 5.15 17.06 2.77
CA LEU A 141 6.59 17.29 2.59
C LEU A 141 7.41 16.36 3.49
N VAL A 142 7.00 16.23 4.75
CA VAL A 142 7.63 15.32 5.72
C VAL A 142 7.44 13.86 5.29
N LEU A 143 6.24 13.46 4.88
CA LEU A 143 5.96 12.10 4.39
C LEU A 143 6.82 11.72 3.19
N THR A 144 6.92 12.59 2.16
CA THR A 144 7.69 12.28 0.96
C THR A 144 9.19 12.26 1.24
N ASN A 145 9.70 13.21 2.04
CA ASN A 145 11.09 13.19 2.47
C ASN A 145 11.42 11.98 3.34
N ARG A 146 10.49 11.53 4.18
CA ARG A 146 10.64 10.31 4.96
C ARG A 146 10.82 9.08 4.07
N GLY A 147 10.00 8.94 3.03
CA GLY A 147 10.13 7.84 2.07
C GLY A 147 11.48 7.84 1.38
N ILE A 148 11.94 9.00 0.93
CA ILE A 148 13.25 9.15 0.29
C ILE A 148 14.40 8.86 1.26
N HIS A 149 14.32 9.39 2.48
CA HIS A 149 15.33 9.13 3.50
C HIS A 149 15.48 7.63 3.79
N LEU A 150 14.37 6.89 3.93
CA LEU A 150 14.44 5.44 4.15
C LEU A 150 15.14 4.72 3.00
N VAL A 151 14.88 5.11 1.75
CA VAL A 151 15.56 4.52 0.59
C VAL A 151 17.05 4.86 0.58
N ASN A 152 17.41 6.10 0.93
CA ASN A 152 18.81 6.51 1.08
C ASN A 152 19.53 5.76 2.22
N GLU A 153 18.80 5.31 3.25
CA GLU A 153 19.31 4.44 4.34
C GLU A 153 19.36 2.95 3.94
N GLY A 154 19.07 2.61 2.68
CA GLY A 154 19.21 1.26 2.14
C GLY A 154 17.92 0.44 2.05
N PHE A 155 16.75 1.02 2.37
CA PHE A 155 15.48 0.36 2.10
C PHE A 155 15.24 0.29 0.59
N HIS A 156 14.71 -0.82 0.11
CA HIS A 156 14.35 -0.91 -1.30
C HIS A 156 13.10 -0.07 -1.59
N GLU A 157 13.11 0.76 -2.64
CA GLU A 157 11.99 1.66 -3.01
C GLU A 157 10.62 0.94 -3.03
N TYR A 158 10.52 -0.22 -3.71
CA TYR A 158 9.31 -1.04 -3.77
C TYR A 158 8.81 -1.61 -2.43
N ARG A 159 9.59 -1.52 -1.36
CA ARG A 159 9.24 -2.02 -0.02
C ARG A 159 8.83 -0.88 0.93
N VAL A 160 8.82 0.37 0.47
CA VAL A 160 8.29 1.52 1.21
C VAL A 160 6.92 1.88 0.64
N LEU A 161 5.86 1.64 1.42
CA LEU A 161 4.48 1.90 0.99
C LEU A 161 3.93 3.14 1.70
N ALA A 162 3.45 4.10 0.92
CA ALA A 162 2.73 5.28 1.39
C ALA A 162 1.23 5.16 1.10
N MET A 163 0.40 5.43 2.11
CA MET A 163 -1.05 5.48 1.98
C MET A 163 -1.55 6.90 2.19
N ALA A 164 -2.20 7.43 1.15
CA ALA A 164 -2.88 8.71 1.18
C ALA A 164 -4.38 8.53 1.47
N PHE A 165 -5.00 9.52 2.10
CA PHE A 165 -6.42 9.46 2.44
C PHE A 165 -7.35 9.44 1.22
N ASN A 166 -7.02 10.19 0.16
CA ASN A 166 -7.84 10.29 -1.03
C ASN A 166 -7.04 10.30 -2.34
N SER A 167 -7.75 10.21 -3.46
CA SER A 167 -7.15 10.12 -4.80
C SER A 167 -6.34 11.36 -5.21
N GLU A 168 -6.68 12.54 -4.70
CA GLU A 168 -5.96 13.78 -5.01
C GLU A 168 -4.63 13.83 -4.26
N ALA A 169 -4.65 13.55 -2.95
CA ALA A 169 -3.46 13.43 -2.11
C ALA A 169 -2.51 12.35 -2.63
N ARG A 170 -3.05 11.19 -3.06
CA ARG A 170 -2.28 10.13 -3.71
C ARG A 170 -1.56 10.65 -4.96
N LYS A 171 -2.25 11.36 -5.86
CA LYS A 171 -1.66 11.89 -7.09
C LYS A 171 -0.59 12.95 -6.80
N ASP A 172 -0.82 13.83 -5.83
CA ASP A 172 0.18 14.83 -5.43
C ASP A 172 1.44 14.18 -4.85
N MET A 173 1.27 13.22 -3.93
CA MET A 173 2.37 12.46 -3.35
C MET A 173 3.17 11.67 -4.41
N GLN A 174 2.49 11.03 -5.37
CA GLN A 174 3.14 10.37 -6.51
C GLN A 174 3.95 11.36 -7.35
N LYS A 175 3.40 12.54 -7.65
CA LYS A 175 4.09 13.58 -8.41
C LYS A 175 5.35 14.06 -7.70
N ARG A 176 5.29 14.23 -6.38
CA ARG A 176 6.44 14.65 -5.54
C ARG A 176 7.51 13.57 -5.50
N LEU A 177 7.17 12.35 -5.09
CA LEU A 177 8.13 11.25 -5.00
C LEU A 177 8.81 10.95 -6.33
N ARG A 178 8.07 11.03 -7.45
CA ARG A 178 8.66 10.87 -8.79
C ARG A 178 9.72 11.92 -9.08
N LYS A 179 9.47 13.19 -8.71
CA LYS A 179 10.47 14.26 -8.86
C LYS A 179 11.68 14.06 -7.96
N MET A 180 11.50 13.38 -6.83
CA MET A 180 12.55 13.05 -5.88
C MET A 180 13.30 11.75 -6.26
N GLY A 181 12.96 11.09 -7.38
CA GLY A 181 13.70 9.95 -7.91
C GLY A 181 13.00 8.60 -7.83
N PHE A 182 11.81 8.48 -7.22
CA PHE A 182 11.07 7.21 -7.21
C PHE A 182 10.67 6.78 -8.63
N SER A 183 11.06 5.56 -8.99
CA SER A 183 10.89 4.96 -10.32
C SER A 183 9.44 4.56 -10.61
N ASP A 184 8.76 3.91 -9.66
CA ASP A 184 7.41 3.35 -9.88
C ASP A 184 6.37 3.77 -8.83
N VAL A 185 6.23 5.08 -8.60
CA VAL A 185 5.30 5.68 -7.62
C VAL A 185 3.87 5.12 -7.56
N LYS A 186 3.41 4.44 -8.63
CA LYS A 186 2.10 3.77 -8.65
C LYS A 186 2.04 2.53 -7.75
N ARG A 187 3.17 1.88 -7.50
CA ARG A 187 3.32 0.71 -6.64
C ARG A 187 3.59 1.09 -5.19
N GLN A 188 4.22 2.24 -4.92
CA GLN A 188 4.47 2.69 -3.55
C GLN A 188 3.36 3.56 -2.99
N VAL A 189 2.54 4.24 -3.79
CA VAL A 189 1.58 5.22 -3.27
C VAL A 189 0.16 4.85 -3.65
N HIS A 190 -0.63 4.50 -2.64
CA HIS A 190 -2.02 4.07 -2.79
C HIS A 190 -2.96 4.92 -1.93
N THR A 191 -4.26 4.87 -2.23
CA THR A 191 -5.26 5.06 -1.17
C THR A 191 -5.52 3.71 -0.50
N PHE A 192 -6.12 3.70 0.70
CA PHE A 192 -6.54 2.45 1.35
C PHE A 192 -7.38 1.56 0.42
N ASN A 193 -8.35 2.18 -0.25
CA ASN A 193 -9.21 1.54 -1.24
C ASN A 193 -8.45 0.96 -2.43
N SER A 194 -7.52 1.72 -3.03
CA SER A 194 -6.78 1.22 -4.18
C SER A 194 -5.76 0.15 -3.78
N TYR A 195 -5.22 0.20 -2.56
CA TYR A 195 -4.36 -0.87 -2.05
C TYR A 195 -5.16 -2.15 -1.81
N GLY A 196 -6.29 -2.05 -1.09
CA GLY A 196 -7.16 -3.19 -0.81
C GLY A 196 -7.70 -3.84 -2.09
N ALA A 197 -8.16 -3.04 -3.06
CA ALA A 197 -8.59 -3.52 -4.36
C ALA A 197 -7.47 -4.26 -5.12
N ASN A 198 -6.23 -3.74 -5.10
CA ASN A 198 -5.10 -4.39 -5.75
C ASN A 198 -4.73 -5.72 -5.06
N LEU A 199 -4.73 -5.75 -3.73
CA LEU A 199 -4.47 -6.98 -2.98
C LEU A 199 -5.50 -8.06 -3.30
N LEU A 200 -6.78 -7.68 -3.35
CA LEU A 200 -7.86 -8.58 -3.75
C LEU A 200 -7.69 -9.01 -5.22
N ALA A 201 -7.38 -8.07 -6.13
CA ALA A 201 -7.12 -8.39 -7.53
C ALA A 201 -5.97 -9.39 -7.67
N ASP A 202 -4.83 -9.21 -7.00
CA ASP A 202 -3.70 -10.15 -7.05
C ASP A 202 -4.07 -11.53 -6.47
N ARG A 203 -4.86 -11.55 -5.39
CA ARG A 203 -5.37 -12.78 -4.77
C ARG A 203 -6.33 -13.54 -5.68
N TYR A 204 -7.22 -12.82 -6.35
CA TYR A 204 -8.27 -13.37 -7.20
C TYR A 204 -7.90 -13.40 -8.69
N ALA A 205 -6.74 -12.90 -9.11
CA ALA A 205 -6.26 -12.95 -10.49
C ALA A 205 -6.17 -14.40 -11.01
N LEU A 206 -5.85 -15.35 -10.12
CA LEU A 206 -5.88 -16.78 -10.41
C LEU A 206 -7.29 -17.35 -10.66
N THR A 207 -8.33 -16.57 -10.36
CA THR A 207 -9.75 -16.94 -10.57
C THR A 207 -10.37 -16.31 -11.81
N GLY A 208 -9.63 -15.44 -12.54
CA GLY A 208 -10.11 -14.81 -13.78
C GLY A 208 -11.19 -13.73 -13.60
N ARG A 209 -11.35 -13.20 -12.38
CA ARG A 209 -12.42 -12.23 -12.05
C ARG A 209 -11.98 -10.79 -12.25
N GLY A 210 -12.84 -9.98 -12.88
CA GLY A 210 -12.75 -8.53 -12.89
C GLY A 210 -13.78 -7.95 -11.94
N PHE A 211 -13.39 -7.00 -11.09
CA PHE A 211 -14.33 -6.39 -10.15
C PHE A 211 -15.07 -5.23 -10.80
N ASP A 212 -16.40 -5.33 -10.88
CA ASP A 212 -17.25 -4.22 -11.29
C ASP A 212 -17.57 -3.38 -10.05
N ALA A 213 -16.76 -2.33 -9.86
CA ALA A 213 -17.09 -1.31 -8.88
C ALA A 213 -18.33 -0.58 -9.39
N TYR A 214 -19.50 -0.81 -8.74
CA TYR A 214 -20.78 -0.09 -8.91
C TYR A 214 -22.01 -0.81 -9.52
N ALA A 215 -22.19 -2.11 -9.35
CA ALA A 215 -23.50 -2.72 -9.60
C ALA A 215 -24.47 -2.59 -8.39
N ASP A 216 -24.90 -1.36 -8.11
CA ASP A 216 -25.69 -0.98 -6.93
C ASP A 216 -27.06 -1.68 -6.87
N LYS A 217 -27.68 -1.92 -8.03
CA LYS A 217 -29.01 -2.52 -8.12
C LYS A 217 -28.99 -4.01 -7.74
N GLU A 218 -28.00 -4.76 -8.20
CA GLU A 218 -27.88 -6.19 -7.89
C GLU A 218 -27.41 -6.41 -6.45
N TYR A 219 -26.43 -5.63 -5.99
CA TYR A 219 -26.01 -5.58 -4.59
C TYR A 219 -27.19 -5.35 -3.65
N SER A 220 -27.97 -4.29 -3.89
CA SER A 220 -29.15 -3.95 -3.09
C SER A 220 -30.21 -5.06 -3.17
N LYS A 221 -30.51 -5.58 -4.37
CA LYS A 221 -31.49 -6.65 -4.55
C LYS A 221 -31.10 -7.90 -3.77
N LYS A 222 -29.83 -8.31 -3.82
CA LYS A 222 -29.37 -9.48 -3.08
C LYS A 222 -29.41 -9.25 -1.59
N LEU A 223 -28.95 -8.09 -1.13
CA LEU A 223 -28.96 -7.75 0.30
C LEU A 223 -30.37 -7.84 0.88
N PHE A 224 -31.39 -7.34 0.16
CA PHE A 224 -32.79 -7.51 0.52
C PHE A 224 -33.20 -8.98 0.58
N ALA A 225 -32.86 -9.76 -0.44
CA ALA A 225 -33.22 -11.17 -0.48
C ALA A 225 -32.61 -11.98 0.69
N VAL A 226 -31.36 -11.66 1.09
CA VAL A 226 -30.72 -12.31 2.24
C VAL A 226 -31.43 -11.92 3.54
N VAL A 227 -31.76 -10.64 3.74
CA VAL A 227 -32.51 -10.22 4.93
C VAL A 227 -33.93 -10.81 4.93
N GLU A 228 -34.63 -10.84 3.79
CA GLU A 228 -35.98 -11.43 3.68
C GLU A 228 -35.96 -12.94 3.98
N LYS A 229 -34.91 -13.66 3.54
CA LYS A 229 -34.70 -15.09 3.84
C LYS A 229 -34.65 -15.36 5.35
N HIS A 230 -33.97 -14.50 6.10
CA HIS A 230 -33.72 -14.70 7.53
C HIS A 230 -34.80 -14.09 8.42
N CYS A 231 -35.29 -12.90 8.07
CA CYS A 231 -36.15 -12.11 8.94
C CYS A 231 -37.60 -11.96 8.44
N GLY A 232 -37.94 -12.55 7.29
CA GLY A 232 -39.27 -12.45 6.69
C GLY A 232 -39.50 -11.19 5.86
N GLU A 233 -40.76 -10.96 5.48
CA GLU A 233 -41.10 -9.95 4.48
C GLU A 233 -40.76 -8.52 4.93
N LEU A 234 -39.97 -7.81 4.12
CA LEU A 234 -39.61 -6.41 4.31
C LEU A 234 -40.64 -5.47 3.68
N ARG A 235 -40.95 -4.37 4.37
CA ARG A 235 -41.73 -3.25 3.83
C ARG A 235 -40.96 -2.62 2.68
N ARG A 236 -41.47 -2.80 1.47
CA ARG A 236 -40.93 -2.16 0.26
C ARG A 236 -41.43 -0.72 0.17
N LYS A 237 -40.65 0.21 0.72
CA LYS A 237 -40.81 1.65 0.45
C LYS A 237 -39.75 2.10 -0.55
N ARG A 238 -40.06 3.09 -1.38
CA ARG A 238 -39.06 3.72 -2.26
C ARG A 238 -37.90 4.23 -1.40
N GLY A 239 -36.67 3.84 -1.74
CA GLY A 239 -35.48 4.20 -0.97
C GLY A 239 -35.18 3.34 0.26
N ALA A 240 -35.98 2.30 0.56
CA ALA A 240 -35.75 1.42 1.71
C ALA A 240 -34.40 0.68 1.65
N SER A 241 -33.77 0.60 0.48
CA SER A 241 -32.48 -0.06 0.32
C SER A 241 -31.27 0.71 0.79
N GLN A 242 -31.38 2.04 0.83
CA GLN A 242 -30.27 2.90 1.21
C GLN A 242 -29.84 2.69 2.68
N PRO A 243 -30.76 2.69 3.67
CA PRO A 243 -30.37 2.45 5.06
C PRO A 243 -29.75 1.07 5.29
N LEU A 244 -30.24 0.03 4.58
CA LEU A 244 -29.72 -1.33 4.73
C LEU A 244 -28.31 -1.46 4.14
N LYS A 245 -28.08 -0.83 2.99
CA LYS A 245 -26.74 -0.72 2.39
C LYS A 245 -25.78 0.02 3.33
N GLU A 246 -26.19 1.17 3.86
CA GLU A 246 -25.39 1.94 4.82
C GLU A 246 -25.07 1.13 6.08
N ALA A 247 -26.01 0.33 6.58
CA ALA A 247 -25.77 -0.53 7.73
C ALA A 247 -24.69 -1.59 7.46
N ILE A 248 -24.72 -2.25 6.30
CA ILE A 248 -23.68 -3.21 5.89
C ILE A 248 -22.35 -2.50 5.69
N GLU A 249 -22.33 -1.34 5.03
CA GLU A 249 -21.09 -0.60 4.81
C GLU A 249 -20.47 -0.08 6.12
N ASN A 250 -21.28 0.40 7.06
CA ASN A 250 -20.82 0.81 8.39
C ASN A 250 -20.32 -0.38 9.20
N THR A 251 -20.98 -1.54 9.11
CA THR A 251 -20.49 -2.78 9.74
C THR A 251 -19.09 -3.13 9.24
N LYS A 252 -18.87 -3.03 7.92
CA LYS A 252 -17.58 -3.28 7.27
C LYS A 252 -16.52 -2.25 7.67
N ARG A 253 -16.84 -0.95 7.70
CA ARG A 253 -15.92 0.13 8.09
C ARG A 253 -15.52 0.06 9.56
N GLU A 254 -16.47 -0.25 10.44
CA GLU A 254 -16.25 -0.24 11.89
C GLU A 254 -15.74 -1.58 12.45
N LEU A 255 -15.74 -2.65 11.66
CA LEU A 255 -15.32 -4.00 12.08
C LEU A 255 -16.06 -4.49 13.34
N VAL A 256 -17.37 -4.24 13.39
CA VAL A 256 -18.24 -4.56 14.53
C VAL A 256 -19.21 -5.68 14.18
N SER A 257 -19.86 -6.26 15.20
CA SER A 257 -20.96 -7.18 14.97
C SER A 257 -22.03 -6.56 14.07
N PRO A 258 -22.51 -7.27 13.03
CA PRO A 258 -23.54 -6.77 12.13
C PRO A 258 -24.82 -6.33 12.83
N GLY A 259 -25.13 -6.92 13.99
CA GLY A 259 -26.31 -6.56 14.80
C GLY A 259 -26.35 -5.07 15.17
N ARG A 260 -25.18 -4.45 15.40
CA ARG A 260 -25.08 -3.02 15.77
C ARG A 260 -25.75 -2.08 14.76
N PHE A 261 -25.67 -2.40 13.46
CA PHE A 261 -26.19 -1.54 12.40
C PHE A 261 -27.39 -2.13 11.67
N LEU A 262 -27.44 -3.45 11.50
CA LEU A 262 -28.55 -4.11 10.81
C LEU A 262 -29.82 -4.06 11.63
N GLU A 263 -29.73 -4.24 12.95
CA GLU A 263 -30.92 -4.35 13.77
C GLU A 263 -31.78 -3.08 13.76
N PRO A 264 -31.26 -1.86 14.04
CA PRO A 264 -32.10 -0.66 14.06
C PRO A 264 -32.76 -0.39 12.71
N VAL A 265 -32.06 -0.67 11.61
CA VAL A 265 -32.57 -0.49 10.25
C VAL A 265 -33.68 -1.48 9.95
N CYS A 266 -33.42 -2.76 10.18
CA CYS A 266 -34.38 -3.80 9.89
C CYS A 266 -35.64 -3.66 10.79
N ARG A 267 -35.53 -3.09 12.00
CA ARG A 267 -36.66 -2.86 12.94
C ARG A 267 -37.72 -1.94 12.36
N GLY A 268 -37.30 -0.97 11.55
CA GLY A 268 -38.20 -0.09 10.80
C GLY A 268 -38.79 -0.71 9.52
N LEU A 269 -38.22 -1.83 9.04
CA LEU A 269 -38.53 -2.43 7.74
C LEU A 269 -39.36 -3.71 7.84
N ILE A 270 -39.20 -4.55 8.84
CA ILE A 270 -39.86 -5.88 8.90
C ILE A 270 -41.35 -5.76 9.24
N LYS A 271 -42.19 -6.60 8.59
CA LYS A 271 -43.58 -6.82 9.01
C LYS A 271 -43.63 -7.94 10.06
N GLY A 272 -43.92 -7.64 11.33
CA GLY A 272 -44.21 -8.66 12.35
C GLY A 272 -43.31 -8.64 13.59
N LYS A 273 -43.15 -9.80 14.25
CA LYS A 273 -42.40 -9.94 15.52
C LYS A 273 -40.89 -9.86 15.30
N TRP A 274 -40.25 -9.08 16.16
CA TRP A 274 -38.82 -8.76 16.14
C TRP A 274 -38.00 -9.76 16.98
N PRO A 275 -36.94 -10.38 16.45
CA PRO A 275 -35.93 -11.03 17.28
C PRO A 275 -35.15 -9.95 18.06
N LYS A 276 -34.90 -10.15 19.37
CA LYS A 276 -34.21 -9.16 20.24
C LYS A 276 -32.76 -8.86 19.78
N GLU A 277 -32.17 -7.82 20.37
CA GLU A 277 -30.74 -7.44 20.28
C GLU A 277 -29.81 -8.65 20.49
N ASP A 278 -28.68 -8.66 19.78
CA ASP A 278 -27.63 -9.72 19.81
C ASP A 278 -28.07 -11.13 19.39
N ASN A 279 -28.98 -11.21 18.41
CA ASN A 279 -29.34 -12.48 17.80
C ASN A 279 -28.23 -12.97 16.81
N PRO A 280 -27.77 -14.25 16.89
CA PRO A 280 -26.82 -14.82 15.92
C PRO A 280 -27.24 -14.67 14.45
N ILE A 281 -28.54 -14.48 14.19
CA ILE A 281 -29.10 -14.22 12.86
C ILE A 281 -28.43 -13.05 12.12
N TRP A 282 -27.96 -12.01 12.82
CA TRP A 282 -27.32 -10.86 12.17
C TRP A 282 -25.96 -11.22 11.58
N SER A 283 -25.21 -12.07 12.27
CA SER A 283 -23.96 -12.63 11.75
C SER A 283 -24.23 -13.58 10.59
N GLU A 284 -25.28 -14.40 10.66
CA GLU A 284 -25.68 -15.29 9.56
C GLU A 284 -26.10 -14.51 8.31
N ILE A 285 -26.89 -13.44 8.45
CA ILE A 285 -27.26 -12.54 7.35
C ILE A 285 -26.01 -11.94 6.70
N PHE A 286 -25.08 -11.45 7.51
CA PHE A 286 -23.86 -10.82 7.03
C PHE A 286 -22.96 -11.83 6.32
N GLU A 287 -22.72 -13.01 6.90
CA GLU A 287 -21.93 -14.06 6.26
C GLU A 287 -22.60 -14.61 5.00
N ASP A 288 -23.92 -14.84 4.98
CA ASP A 288 -24.65 -15.25 3.76
C ASP A 288 -24.49 -14.21 2.65
N PHE A 289 -24.50 -12.92 3.02
CA PHE A 289 -24.27 -11.83 2.07
C PHE A 289 -22.82 -11.81 1.56
N LEU A 290 -21.83 -11.96 2.44
CA LEU A 290 -20.41 -12.03 2.07
C LEU A 290 -20.09 -13.26 1.22
N GLN A 291 -20.72 -14.41 1.48
CA GLN A 291 -20.58 -15.62 0.66
C GLN A 291 -21.10 -15.38 -0.76
N TRP A 292 -22.25 -14.71 -0.90
CA TRP A 292 -22.71 -14.31 -2.22
C TRP A 292 -21.74 -13.33 -2.90
N GLN A 293 -21.22 -12.34 -2.18
CA GLN A 293 -20.25 -11.39 -2.73
C GLN A 293 -18.97 -12.09 -3.20
N LYS A 294 -18.46 -13.06 -2.42
CA LYS A 294 -17.32 -13.88 -2.82
C LYS A 294 -17.60 -14.70 -4.08
N GLY A 295 -18.86 -15.00 -4.38
CA GLY A 295 -19.31 -15.64 -5.61
C GLY A 295 -19.56 -14.69 -6.79
N SER A 296 -19.53 -13.37 -6.57
CA SER A 296 -19.86 -12.36 -7.57
C SER A 296 -18.67 -11.46 -7.90
N ASP A 297 -18.84 -10.61 -8.92
CA ASP A 297 -17.86 -9.59 -9.32
C ASP A 297 -18.15 -8.22 -8.67
N HIS A 298 -18.96 -8.18 -7.61
CA HIS A 298 -19.47 -6.94 -7.00
C HIS A 298 -18.70 -6.53 -5.75
N LEU A 299 -17.91 -5.46 -5.84
CA LEU A 299 -17.25 -4.84 -4.68
C LEU A 299 -17.68 -3.38 -4.49
N THR A 300 -18.06 -3.04 -3.26
CA THR A 300 -18.22 -1.65 -2.82
C THR A 300 -16.87 -1.06 -2.38
N PHE A 301 -16.83 0.24 -2.15
CA PHE A 301 -15.65 0.87 -1.54
C PHE A 301 -15.35 0.31 -0.14
N ALA A 302 -16.36 0.02 0.67
CA ALA A 302 -16.14 -0.59 1.99
C ALA A 302 -15.52 -2.00 1.86
N ASP A 303 -15.92 -2.76 0.85
CA ASP A 303 -15.42 -4.12 0.61
C ASP A 303 -13.92 -4.16 0.29
N GLN A 304 -13.42 -3.18 -0.46
CA GLN A 304 -12.02 -3.17 -0.88
C GLN A 304 -11.07 -3.21 0.32
N VAL A 305 -11.40 -2.53 1.41
CA VAL A 305 -10.61 -2.53 2.64
C VAL A 305 -11.02 -3.69 3.55
N TYR A 306 -12.32 -3.87 3.77
CA TYR A 306 -12.84 -4.89 4.68
C TYR A 306 -12.41 -6.32 4.27
N LEU A 307 -12.57 -6.67 2.99
CA LEU A 307 -12.18 -7.99 2.50
C LEU A 307 -10.66 -8.17 2.48
N ALA A 308 -9.89 -7.11 2.22
CA ALA A 308 -8.44 -7.19 2.30
C ALA A 308 -7.98 -7.48 3.74
N VAL A 309 -8.58 -6.83 4.74
CA VAL A 309 -8.37 -7.12 6.16
C VAL A 309 -8.76 -8.56 6.47
N ARG A 310 -9.94 -9.01 6.02
CA ARG A 310 -10.43 -10.37 6.25
C ARG A 310 -9.49 -11.43 5.64
N GLU A 311 -9.12 -11.30 4.37
CA GLU A 311 -8.21 -12.24 3.70
C GLU A 311 -6.83 -12.27 4.39
N LEU A 312 -6.30 -11.12 4.79
CA LEU A 312 -5.04 -11.06 5.54
C LEU A 312 -5.18 -11.65 6.94
N ALA A 313 -6.33 -11.54 7.60
CA ALA A 313 -6.55 -12.14 8.92
C ALA A 313 -6.69 -13.68 8.82
N GLU A 314 -7.46 -14.16 7.86
CA GLU A 314 -7.81 -15.57 7.67
C GLU A 314 -6.72 -16.41 7.00
N ASP A 315 -5.89 -15.84 6.11
CA ASP A 315 -4.80 -16.54 5.41
C ASP A 315 -3.41 -16.07 5.90
N PRO A 316 -2.76 -16.84 6.79
CA PRO A 316 -1.42 -16.52 7.27
C PRO A 316 -0.33 -16.50 6.19
N ILE A 317 -0.48 -17.27 5.11
CA ILE A 317 0.50 -17.33 4.02
C ILE A 317 0.42 -16.04 3.21
N LEU A 318 -0.79 -15.62 2.82
CA LEU A 318 -1.02 -14.34 2.17
C LEU A 318 -0.51 -13.20 3.05
N ARG A 319 -0.88 -13.19 4.34
CA ARG A 319 -0.43 -12.17 5.30
C ARG A 319 1.08 -12.06 5.35
N ARG A 320 1.79 -13.18 5.53
CA ARG A 320 3.25 -13.19 5.61
C ARG A 320 3.91 -12.75 4.31
N LYS A 321 3.40 -13.22 3.16
CA LYS A 321 3.89 -12.80 1.85
C LYS A 321 3.76 -11.29 1.67
N THR A 322 2.60 -10.73 1.99
CA THR A 322 2.33 -9.29 1.89
C THR A 322 3.20 -8.50 2.85
N GLN A 323 3.29 -8.91 4.12
CA GLN A 323 4.16 -8.29 5.12
C GLN A 323 5.64 -8.30 4.69
N MET A 324 6.17 -9.42 4.21
CA MET A 324 7.57 -9.52 3.77
C MET A 324 7.87 -8.68 2.53
N SER A 325 6.86 -8.35 1.73
CA SER A 325 7.02 -7.46 0.57
C SER A 325 7.21 -6.00 0.96
N LEU A 326 6.99 -5.64 2.23
CA LEU A 326 7.11 -4.30 2.77
C LEU A 326 8.14 -4.24 3.90
N ASP A 327 8.83 -3.12 3.99
CA ASP A 327 9.77 -2.79 5.06
C ASP A 327 9.32 -1.56 5.87
N ALA A 328 8.46 -0.70 5.29
CA ALA A 328 7.96 0.50 5.95
C ALA A 328 6.57 0.93 5.42
N LEU A 329 5.77 1.50 6.32
CA LEU A 329 4.47 2.13 6.01
C LEU A 329 4.49 3.61 6.37
N LEU A 330 4.06 4.46 5.43
CA LEU A 330 3.93 5.91 5.60
C LEU A 330 2.46 6.30 5.45
N ILE A 331 1.81 6.75 6.51
CA ILE A 331 0.36 7.00 6.52
C ILE A 331 0.07 8.50 6.65
N ASP A 332 -0.71 9.03 5.72
CA ASP A 332 -1.21 10.41 5.75
C ASP A 332 -2.61 10.49 6.40
N GLU A 333 -2.92 11.64 6.97
CA GLU A 333 -4.20 11.95 7.65
C GLU A 333 -4.70 10.84 8.59
N PHE A 334 -3.82 10.37 9.49
CA PHE A 334 -4.11 9.26 10.40
C PHE A 334 -5.34 9.48 11.29
N GLN A 335 -5.70 10.74 11.60
CA GLN A 335 -6.88 11.07 12.39
C GLN A 335 -8.20 10.68 11.71
N ASP A 336 -8.21 10.56 10.38
CA ASP A 336 -9.43 10.36 9.59
C ASP A 336 -9.70 8.87 9.26
N LEU A 337 -8.92 7.96 9.84
CA LEU A 337 -9.03 6.52 9.56
C LEU A 337 -10.21 5.87 10.31
N ASP A 338 -10.98 5.07 9.57
CA ASP A 338 -11.96 4.15 10.15
C ASP A 338 -11.29 2.89 10.74
N ALA A 339 -12.10 2.00 11.34
CA ALA A 339 -11.58 0.80 12.00
C ALA A 339 -10.93 -0.17 11.00
N ALA A 340 -11.53 -0.35 9.82
CA ALA A 340 -11.04 -1.25 8.79
C ALA A 340 -9.69 -0.78 8.24
N GLN A 341 -9.56 0.51 7.95
CA GLN A 341 -8.31 1.12 7.50
C GLN A 341 -7.22 1.00 8.56
N SER A 342 -7.57 1.25 9.83
CA SER A 342 -6.65 1.11 10.97
C SER A 342 -6.20 -0.34 11.16
N MET A 343 -7.11 -1.31 11.01
CA MET A 343 -6.75 -2.71 11.13
C MET A 343 -5.86 -3.17 9.96
N LEU A 344 -6.10 -2.68 8.75
CA LEU A 344 -5.26 -2.97 7.60
C LEU A 344 -3.80 -2.55 7.86
N ILE A 345 -3.58 -1.33 8.33
CA ILE A 345 -2.22 -0.84 8.61
C ILE A 345 -1.56 -1.58 9.77
N GLU A 346 -2.31 -1.94 10.81
CA GLU A 346 -1.78 -2.71 11.94
C GLU A 346 -1.32 -4.09 11.47
N ILE A 347 -2.15 -4.81 10.69
CA ILE A 347 -1.77 -6.11 10.12
C ILE A 347 -0.51 -5.98 9.27
N LEU A 348 -0.42 -4.99 8.39
CA LEU A 348 0.75 -4.81 7.53
C LEU A 348 2.00 -4.45 8.34
N ALA A 349 1.89 -3.51 9.27
CA ALA A 349 3.00 -3.01 10.10
C ALA A 349 3.60 -4.09 11.00
N LEU A 350 2.79 -5.03 11.50
CA LEU A 350 3.25 -6.13 12.37
C LEU A 350 4.38 -6.99 11.75
N GLY A 351 4.55 -6.96 10.43
CA GLY A 351 5.63 -7.67 9.75
C GLY A 351 7.03 -7.10 9.97
N HIS A 352 7.15 -5.80 10.25
CA HIS A 352 8.43 -5.08 10.26
C HIS A 352 8.54 -3.97 11.34
N GLY A 353 7.43 -3.52 11.92
CA GLY A 353 7.38 -2.53 13.02
C GLY A 353 7.68 -1.07 12.60
N ASN A 354 7.98 -0.83 11.32
CA ASN A 354 8.28 0.51 10.80
C ASN A 354 7.00 1.19 10.29
N LEU A 355 6.29 1.85 11.20
CA LEU A 355 5.06 2.59 10.89
C LEU A 355 5.26 4.07 11.20
N PHE A 356 5.21 4.89 10.16
CA PHE A 356 5.33 6.34 10.25
C PHE A 356 3.99 6.96 9.89
N VAL A 357 3.34 7.62 10.84
CA VAL A 357 2.03 8.23 10.63
C VAL A 357 2.10 9.73 10.81
N VAL A 358 1.34 10.46 10.00
CA VAL A 358 1.17 11.90 10.13
C VAL A 358 -0.32 12.19 10.32
N GLY A 359 -0.63 13.02 11.30
CA GLY A 359 -2.01 13.37 11.61
C GLY A 359 -2.13 14.58 12.51
N ASP A 360 -3.37 15.04 12.69
CA ASP A 360 -3.71 16.15 13.58
C ASP A 360 -5.13 15.97 14.12
N ASP A 361 -5.26 15.83 15.43
CA ASP A 361 -6.56 15.70 16.10
C ASP A 361 -7.44 16.95 15.98
N ASP A 362 -6.86 18.13 15.76
CA ASP A 362 -7.64 19.36 15.52
C ASP A 362 -8.28 19.38 14.11
N GLN A 363 -7.87 18.49 13.21
CA GLN A 363 -8.34 18.41 11.82
C GLN A 363 -9.30 17.24 11.57
N MET A 364 -9.67 16.46 12.59
CA MET A 364 -10.60 15.34 12.40
C MET A 364 -12.03 15.82 12.14
N ILE A 365 -12.50 15.66 10.90
CA ILE A 365 -13.85 16.09 10.47
C ILE A 365 -14.73 14.94 9.94
N TYR A 366 -14.17 13.73 9.82
CA TYR A 366 -14.87 12.56 9.29
C TYR A 366 -15.45 11.62 10.35
N GLY A 367 -15.71 12.11 11.57
CA GLY A 367 -16.29 11.30 12.65
C GLY A 367 -17.62 10.62 12.28
N TRP A 368 -18.45 11.28 11.47
CA TRP A 368 -19.70 10.72 10.94
C TRP A 368 -19.51 9.58 9.93
N ARG A 369 -18.29 9.36 9.43
CA ARG A 369 -17.91 8.25 8.54
C ARG A 369 -17.17 7.12 9.25
N GLY A 370 -16.95 7.22 10.57
CA GLY A 370 -16.25 6.21 11.35
C GLY A 370 -14.83 6.57 11.79
N ALA A 371 -14.33 7.75 11.42
CA ALA A 371 -13.06 8.24 11.94
C ALA A 371 -13.16 8.39 13.47
N ASP A 372 -12.16 7.88 14.19
CA ASP A 372 -12.15 7.88 15.65
C ASP A 372 -10.81 8.39 16.17
N ILE A 373 -10.87 9.54 16.84
CA ILE A 373 -9.69 10.20 17.41
C ILE A 373 -9.00 9.35 18.48
N GLU A 374 -9.72 8.44 19.12
CA GLU A 374 -9.14 7.53 20.09
C GLU A 374 -8.11 6.59 19.46
N ARG A 375 -8.13 6.39 18.13
CA ARG A 375 -7.08 5.64 17.42
C ARG A 375 -5.76 6.41 17.44
N LEU A 376 -5.78 7.70 17.07
CA LEU A 376 -4.61 8.56 17.15
C LEU A 376 -4.13 8.72 18.61
N ARG A 377 -5.05 8.93 19.55
CA ARG A 377 -4.70 9.06 20.98
C ARG A 377 -4.09 7.79 21.56
N ARG A 378 -4.63 6.60 21.23
CA ARG A 378 -4.04 5.32 21.64
C ARG A 378 -2.65 5.13 21.04
N PHE A 379 -2.48 5.47 19.77
CA PHE A 379 -1.18 5.41 19.10
C PHE A 379 -0.14 6.31 19.79
N LEU A 380 -0.52 7.53 20.21
CA LEU A 380 0.34 8.45 20.95
C LEU A 380 0.65 7.99 22.38
N LYS A 381 -0.26 7.26 23.02
CA LYS A 381 -0.09 6.72 24.39
C LYS A 381 0.77 5.45 24.43
N ASP A 382 0.99 4.79 23.30
CA ASP A 382 1.86 3.63 23.21
C ASP A 382 3.31 4.03 23.54
N PRO A 383 3.95 3.43 24.57
CA PRO A 383 5.31 3.77 24.98
C PRO A 383 6.37 3.50 23.91
N HIS A 384 6.07 2.67 22.90
CA HIS A 384 6.96 2.40 21.78
C HIS A 384 6.85 3.45 20.65
N THR A 385 5.83 4.31 20.68
CA THR A 385 5.65 5.38 19.70
C THR A 385 6.55 6.56 20.00
N ARG A 386 7.36 6.96 19.01
CA ARG A 386 8.09 8.24 19.06
C ARG A 386 7.21 9.35 18.53
N LYS A 387 6.83 10.28 19.41
CA LYS A 387 6.07 11.49 19.07
C LYS A 387 7.01 12.59 18.57
N VAL A 388 6.69 13.17 17.41
CA VAL A 388 7.29 14.40 16.89
C VAL A 388 6.16 15.39 16.61
N THR A 389 6.37 16.68 16.85
CA THR A 389 5.37 17.71 16.59
C THR A 389 5.98 18.78 15.71
N LEU A 390 5.31 19.10 14.60
CA LEU A 390 5.72 20.19 13.71
C LEU A 390 5.22 21.52 14.29
N SER A 391 6.07 22.53 14.26
CA SER A 391 5.85 23.79 14.98
C SER A 391 5.70 25.02 14.10
N THR A 392 5.83 24.90 12.78
CA THR A 392 5.84 26.05 11.87
C THR A 392 4.68 25.95 10.89
N ASN A 393 3.95 27.05 10.65
CA ASN A 393 2.97 27.15 9.57
C ASN A 393 3.58 27.86 8.36
N TYR A 394 3.49 27.24 7.18
CA TYR A 394 4.03 27.77 5.92
C TYR A 394 2.95 28.26 4.94
N ARG A 395 1.68 28.12 5.30
CA ARG A 395 0.54 28.35 4.40
C ARG A 395 -0.13 29.70 4.62
N SER A 396 -0.15 30.18 5.86
CA SER A 396 -1.01 31.27 6.30
C SER A 396 -0.20 32.32 7.06
N SER A 397 -0.69 33.56 7.07
CA SER A 397 -0.07 34.64 7.83
C SER A 397 -0.25 34.43 9.33
N GLN A 398 0.62 35.06 10.13
CA GLN A 398 0.58 34.99 11.59
C GLN A 398 -0.80 35.35 12.17
N LEU A 399 -1.50 36.31 11.56
CA LEU A 399 -2.82 36.74 12.01
C LEU A 399 -3.86 35.61 11.87
N VAL A 400 -3.86 34.91 10.73
CA VAL A 400 -4.76 33.77 10.50
C VAL A 400 -4.45 32.63 11.46
N VAL A 401 -3.17 32.29 11.63
CA VAL A 401 -2.73 31.24 12.56
C VAL A 401 -3.16 31.56 13.99
N ARG A 402 -3.00 32.81 14.44
CA ARG A 402 -3.41 33.24 15.78
C ARG A 402 -4.93 33.12 15.98
N HIS A 403 -5.74 33.54 15.01
CA HIS A 403 -7.19 33.42 15.12
C HIS A 403 -7.68 31.96 15.10
N ALA A 404 -7.07 31.12 14.25
CA ALA A 404 -7.35 29.68 14.26
C ALA A 404 -6.96 29.05 15.61
N GLY A 405 -5.79 29.42 16.15
CA GLY A 405 -5.31 29.01 17.48
C GLY A 405 -6.26 29.42 18.61
N PHE A 406 -6.79 30.64 18.56
CA PHE A 406 -7.79 31.12 19.52
C PHE A 406 -9.12 30.37 19.41
N LEU A 407 -9.58 30.06 18.19
CA LEU A 407 -10.81 29.29 18.01
C LEU A 407 -10.64 27.88 18.60
N ILE A 408 -9.58 27.18 18.19
CA ILE A 408 -9.35 25.78 18.59
C ILE A 408 -9.02 25.62 20.07
N SER A 409 -8.56 26.67 20.77
CA SER A 409 -8.31 26.62 22.21
C SER A 409 -9.57 26.41 23.06
N HIS A 410 -10.76 26.56 22.48
CA HIS A 410 -12.01 26.25 23.17
C HIS A 410 -12.29 24.74 23.24
N ASN A 411 -11.61 23.92 22.44
CA ASN A 411 -11.74 22.46 22.51
C ASN A 411 -10.99 21.91 23.72
N THR A 412 -11.68 21.11 24.55
CA THR A 412 -11.15 20.60 25.82
C THR A 412 -10.41 19.26 25.70
N GLN A 413 -10.71 18.48 24.66
CA GLN A 413 -10.08 17.19 24.42
C GLN A 413 -9.21 17.27 23.16
N ARG A 414 -7.97 17.75 23.32
CA ARG A 414 -6.99 17.84 22.23
C ARG A 414 -5.57 17.63 22.75
N GLU A 415 -4.69 17.22 21.85
CA GLU A 415 -3.26 17.28 22.08
C GLU A 415 -2.80 18.73 22.04
N GLU A 416 -2.01 19.16 23.03
CA GLU A 416 -1.46 20.51 23.01
C GLU A 416 -0.37 20.61 21.93
N LYS A 417 -0.52 21.58 21.02
CA LYS A 417 0.39 21.86 19.91
C LYS A 417 0.70 23.36 19.90
N LYS A 418 1.97 23.71 19.70
CA LYS A 418 2.43 25.10 19.52
C LYS A 418 2.80 25.30 18.05
N ILE A 419 2.25 26.34 17.43
CA ILE A 419 2.39 26.71 16.01
C ILE A 419 2.83 28.16 15.93
#